data_AF-A0A3D4HSY3-F1
#
_entry.id   AF-A0A3D4HSY3-F1
#
_cell.length_a   1.000
_cell.length_b   1.000
_cell.length_c   1.000
_cell.angle_alpha   90.00
_cell.angle_beta   90.00
_cell.angle_gamma   90.00
#
_symmetry.space_group_name_H-M   'P 1'
#
loop_
_entity.id
_entity.type
_entity.pdbx_description
1 polymer ?
#
loop_
_entity_poly.entity_id
_entity_poly.type
_entity_poly.pdbx_seq_one_letter_code
_entity_poly.pdbx_strand_id
1 'polypeptide(L)'
;MTDKTDKQYLYAVARIRSKELLLLSKSDIDGLMNCKSEKECLRLLYDKGWGKTGNEDSEQILKAEREKTWDLMRDMVGDLSVFHTFLYQNDFHNLKAAIKQVYVNSDRNDIFLADGTVDPDTIIQAVREHDFSTLPDFMQACAEEAYGVQLETGDSQLSDIIIDKAALDTIYQKGKETKNELLSLYAELKVASADLNIAVRCIKTGKDRSFVERALARCDSLDLDKLTDAIMDGEEALYRYLETTEYADAVQALKTSSSAFERWFDNLIIHRIQPQKYNPFTLSPLAAYILARENEIKTVRILLSGKRNNISDKAIRERLREMYV
;
A
#
# COMPACT_ATOMS: atom_id res chain seq x y z
N MET A 1 -7.70 -30.11 -13.79
CA MET A 1 -7.88 -28.94 -12.90
C MET A 1 -7.75 -27.61 -13.65
N THR A 2 -6.94 -27.51 -14.69
CA THR A 2 -6.73 -26.31 -15.54
C THR A 2 -8.00 -25.76 -16.22
N ASP A 3 -8.82 -26.59 -16.89
CA ASP A 3 -9.99 -26.10 -17.67
C ASP A 3 -11.09 -25.40 -16.82
N LYS A 4 -11.20 -25.72 -15.51
CA LYS A 4 -12.19 -25.08 -14.63
C LYS A 4 -11.69 -23.72 -14.11
N THR A 5 -10.40 -23.63 -13.79
CA THR A 5 -9.73 -22.40 -13.36
C THR A 5 -9.63 -21.39 -14.51
N ASP A 6 -9.33 -21.86 -15.72
CA ASP A 6 -9.23 -21.01 -16.91
C ASP A 6 -10.58 -20.41 -17.31
N LYS A 7 -11.67 -21.21 -17.22
CA LYS A 7 -13.05 -20.72 -17.45
C LYS A 7 -13.51 -19.73 -16.38
N GLN A 8 -13.10 -19.93 -15.13
CA GLN A 8 -13.39 -19.00 -14.03
C GLN A 8 -12.71 -17.64 -14.27
N TYR A 9 -11.43 -17.64 -14.63
CA TYR A 9 -10.72 -16.39 -14.93
C TYR A 9 -11.24 -15.71 -16.19
N LEU A 10 -11.68 -16.44 -17.21
CA LEU A 10 -12.30 -15.83 -18.38
C LEU A 10 -13.55 -15.00 -18.01
N TYR A 11 -14.46 -15.58 -17.23
CA TYR A 11 -15.66 -14.88 -16.78
C TYR A 11 -15.31 -13.67 -15.90
N ALA A 12 -14.37 -13.85 -14.96
CA ALA A 12 -13.92 -12.77 -14.08
C ALA A 12 -13.27 -11.62 -14.87
N VAL A 13 -12.41 -11.92 -15.84
CA VAL A 13 -11.75 -10.92 -16.69
C VAL A 13 -12.79 -10.15 -17.50
N ALA A 14 -13.78 -10.83 -18.11
CA ALA A 14 -14.85 -10.15 -18.84
C ALA A 14 -15.64 -9.15 -17.96
N ARG A 15 -15.92 -9.53 -16.70
CA ARG A 15 -16.54 -8.63 -15.73
C ARG A 15 -15.64 -7.47 -15.35
N ILE A 16 -14.34 -7.72 -15.12
CA ILE A 16 -13.35 -6.66 -14.86
C ILE A 16 -13.31 -5.66 -16.01
N ARG A 17 -13.32 -6.10 -17.28
CA ARG A 17 -13.34 -5.17 -18.43
C ARG A 17 -14.53 -4.22 -18.40
N SER A 18 -15.72 -4.71 -18.04
CA SER A 18 -16.88 -3.85 -17.88
C SER A 18 -16.73 -2.88 -16.70
N LYS A 19 -16.04 -3.27 -15.62
CA LYS A 19 -15.79 -2.44 -14.45
C LYS A 19 -14.67 -1.41 -14.67
N GLU A 20 -13.71 -1.71 -15.53
CA GLU A 20 -12.65 -0.77 -15.94
C GLU A 20 -13.22 0.48 -16.61
N LEU A 21 -14.37 0.37 -17.30
CA LEU A 21 -15.07 1.52 -17.89
C LEU A 21 -15.63 2.52 -16.86
N LEU A 22 -15.71 2.11 -15.59
CA LEU A 22 -16.19 2.93 -14.48
C LEU A 22 -15.04 3.55 -13.67
N LEU A 23 -13.79 3.22 -14.01
CA LEU A 23 -12.61 3.85 -13.41
C LEU A 23 -12.56 5.33 -13.80
N LEU A 24 -12.08 6.15 -12.88
CA LEU A 24 -11.83 7.57 -13.07
C LEU A 24 -10.71 7.76 -14.09
N SER A 25 -11.06 8.43 -15.19
CA SER A 25 -10.11 8.91 -16.18
C SER A 25 -9.40 10.17 -15.69
N LYS A 26 -8.34 10.54 -16.41
CA LYS A 26 -7.70 11.86 -16.23
C LYS A 26 -8.71 13.02 -16.30
N SER A 27 -9.70 12.93 -17.21
CA SER A 27 -10.73 13.96 -17.35
C SER A 27 -11.64 14.04 -16.12
N ASP A 28 -11.89 12.93 -15.46
CA ASP A 28 -12.69 12.91 -14.23
C ASP A 28 -11.93 13.57 -13.08
N ILE A 29 -10.62 13.29 -12.96
CA ILE A 29 -9.74 13.96 -12.00
C ILE A 29 -9.65 15.46 -12.26
N ASP A 30 -9.51 15.88 -13.52
CA ASP A 30 -9.53 17.31 -13.87
C ASP A 30 -10.89 17.95 -13.55
N GLY A 31 -12.00 17.22 -13.72
CA GLY A 31 -13.33 17.63 -13.28
C GLY A 31 -13.40 17.87 -11.77
N LEU A 32 -12.91 16.93 -10.97
CA LEU A 32 -12.83 17.07 -9.50
C LEU A 32 -11.92 18.23 -9.08
N MET A 33 -10.83 18.47 -9.81
CA MET A 33 -9.93 19.59 -9.55
C MET A 33 -10.60 20.95 -9.77
N ASN A 34 -11.55 21.04 -10.70
CA ASN A 34 -12.30 22.26 -10.97
C ASN A 34 -13.42 22.55 -9.96
N CYS A 35 -13.74 21.60 -9.08
CA CYS A 35 -14.67 21.83 -7.98
C CYS A 35 -14.12 22.86 -6.99
N LYS A 36 -15.01 23.71 -6.46
CA LYS A 36 -14.68 24.79 -5.51
C LYS A 36 -14.65 24.32 -4.06
N SER A 37 -15.24 23.17 -3.77
CA SER A 37 -15.31 22.62 -2.41
C SER A 37 -15.29 21.11 -2.41
N GLU A 38 -14.94 20.54 -1.25
CA GLU A 38 -15.04 19.10 -0.97
C GLU A 38 -16.46 18.58 -1.23
N LYS A 39 -17.50 19.34 -0.87
CA LYS A 39 -18.90 18.98 -1.10
C LYS A 39 -19.26 18.86 -2.58
N GLU A 40 -18.72 19.73 -3.42
CA GLU A 40 -18.89 19.62 -4.88
C GLU A 40 -18.16 18.38 -5.43
N CYS A 41 -16.97 18.07 -4.91
CA CYS A 41 -16.24 16.85 -5.28
C CYS A 41 -17.05 15.60 -4.92
N LEU A 42 -17.59 15.53 -3.70
CA LEU A 42 -18.41 14.39 -3.25
C LEU A 42 -19.63 14.18 -4.16
N ARG A 43 -20.32 15.26 -4.57
CA ARG A 43 -21.43 15.17 -5.53
C ARG A 43 -20.99 14.58 -6.87
N LEU A 44 -19.87 15.05 -7.43
CA LEU A 44 -19.35 14.52 -8.69
C LEU A 44 -18.94 13.05 -8.56
N LEU A 45 -18.38 12.66 -7.41
CA LEU A 45 -18.06 11.26 -7.11
C LEU A 45 -19.34 10.39 -7.02
N TYR A 46 -20.41 10.89 -6.39
CA TYR A 46 -21.71 10.22 -6.36
C TYR A 46 -22.29 10.00 -7.77
N ASP A 47 -22.20 11.02 -8.64
CA ASP A 47 -22.62 10.90 -10.04
C ASP A 47 -21.82 9.83 -10.81
N LYS A 48 -20.58 9.55 -10.35
CA LYS A 48 -19.70 8.48 -10.86
C LYS A 48 -19.92 7.13 -10.16
N GLY A 49 -20.90 7.02 -9.26
CA GLY A 49 -21.25 5.80 -8.56
C GLY A 49 -20.35 5.46 -7.36
N TRP A 50 -19.56 6.41 -6.87
CA TRP A 50 -18.83 6.26 -5.61
C TRP A 50 -19.79 6.36 -4.41
N GLY A 51 -19.47 5.72 -3.29
CA GLY A 51 -20.34 5.67 -2.10
C GLY A 51 -21.51 4.68 -2.23
N LYS A 52 -22.17 4.37 -1.12
CA LYS A 52 -23.31 3.45 -1.03
C LYS A 52 -24.65 4.20 -0.99
N THR A 53 -24.73 5.27 -0.21
CA THR A 53 -25.99 5.96 0.12
C THR A 53 -26.08 7.39 -0.45
N GLY A 54 -24.97 7.98 -0.88
CA GLY A 54 -24.92 9.32 -1.48
C GLY A 54 -24.88 10.45 -0.46
N ASN A 55 -24.55 10.15 0.80
CA ASN A 55 -24.50 11.11 1.90
C ASN A 55 -23.31 10.90 2.85
N GLU A 56 -22.38 10.05 2.45
CA GLU A 56 -21.13 9.79 3.15
C GLU A 56 -20.23 11.04 3.24
N ASP A 57 -19.41 11.09 4.28
CA ASP A 57 -18.26 11.98 4.32
C ASP A 57 -17.08 11.42 3.49
N SER A 58 -16.00 12.20 3.42
CA SER A 58 -14.81 11.85 2.65
C SER A 58 -14.11 10.57 3.10
N GLU A 59 -14.11 10.20 4.37
CA GLU A 59 -13.47 8.95 4.79
C GLU A 59 -14.41 7.76 4.57
N GLN A 60 -15.71 7.96 4.82
CA GLN A 60 -16.75 6.98 4.59
C GLN A 60 -16.85 6.57 3.11
N ILE A 61 -16.81 7.53 2.17
CA ILE A 61 -16.86 7.23 0.73
C ILE A 61 -15.62 6.45 0.27
N LEU A 62 -14.42 6.80 0.76
CA LEU A 62 -13.18 6.10 0.44
C LEU A 62 -13.18 4.67 0.99
N LYS A 63 -13.65 4.49 2.22
CA LYS A 63 -13.84 3.17 2.83
C LYS A 63 -14.84 2.34 2.03
N ALA A 64 -15.97 2.93 1.65
CA ALA A 64 -16.99 2.25 0.85
C ALA A 64 -16.45 1.78 -0.50
N GLU A 65 -15.62 2.57 -1.18
CA GLU A 65 -15.02 2.17 -2.45
C GLU A 65 -13.99 1.05 -2.32
N ARG A 66 -13.25 1.00 -1.20
CA ARG A 66 -12.38 -0.13 -0.88
C ARG A 66 -13.20 -1.40 -0.63
N GLU A 67 -14.24 -1.31 0.20
CA GLU A 67 -15.14 -2.44 0.49
C GLU A 67 -15.79 -2.99 -0.78
N LYS A 68 -16.32 -2.11 -1.65
CA LYS A 68 -16.87 -2.51 -2.96
C LYS A 68 -15.85 -3.25 -3.83
N THR A 69 -14.59 -2.82 -3.79
CA THR A 69 -13.51 -3.45 -4.57
C THR A 69 -13.28 -4.87 -4.08
N TRP A 70 -13.19 -5.09 -2.76
CA TRP A 70 -12.98 -6.42 -2.19
C TRP A 70 -14.23 -7.31 -2.27
N ASP A 71 -15.43 -6.76 -2.13
CA ASP A 71 -16.69 -7.49 -2.37
C ASP A 71 -16.78 -8.00 -3.81
N LEU A 72 -16.39 -7.16 -4.77
CA LEU A 72 -16.31 -7.57 -6.17
C LEU A 72 -15.29 -8.71 -6.36
N MET A 73 -14.12 -8.65 -5.72
CA MET A 73 -13.14 -9.74 -5.79
C MET A 73 -13.68 -11.03 -5.19
N ARG A 74 -14.32 -10.97 -4.01
CA ARG A 74 -14.97 -12.12 -3.35
C ARG A 74 -16.01 -12.80 -4.24
N ASP A 75 -16.77 -12.02 -5.00
CA ASP A 75 -17.78 -12.53 -5.92
C ASP A 75 -17.17 -13.15 -7.19
N MET A 76 -15.97 -12.73 -7.60
CA MET A 76 -15.32 -13.21 -8.83
C MET A 76 -14.37 -14.40 -8.61
N VAL A 77 -13.66 -14.44 -7.49
CA VAL A 77 -12.72 -15.52 -7.18
C VAL A 77 -13.25 -16.38 -6.04
N GLY A 78 -13.10 -17.70 -6.18
CA GLY A 78 -13.57 -18.64 -5.15
C GLY A 78 -12.64 -18.70 -3.94
N ASP A 79 -11.42 -18.19 -4.07
CA ASP A 79 -10.41 -18.11 -3.03
C ASP A 79 -9.70 -16.75 -3.12
N LEU A 80 -9.85 -15.91 -2.10
CA LEU A 80 -9.19 -14.61 -2.00
C LEU A 80 -7.70 -14.72 -1.66
N SER A 81 -7.20 -15.90 -1.28
CA SER A 81 -5.80 -16.11 -0.91
C SER A 81 -4.82 -15.70 -2.02
N VAL A 82 -5.28 -15.76 -3.27
CA VAL A 82 -4.56 -15.31 -4.46
C VAL A 82 -4.22 -13.80 -4.44
N PHE A 83 -4.88 -13.01 -3.58
CA PHE A 83 -4.67 -11.57 -3.43
C PHE A 83 -4.08 -11.18 -2.07
N HIS A 84 -3.72 -12.15 -1.22
CA HIS A 84 -3.16 -11.88 0.12
C HIS A 84 -1.92 -10.98 0.09
N THR A 85 -1.12 -10.99 -0.99
CA THR A 85 0.03 -10.09 -1.18
C THR A 85 -0.33 -8.61 -0.99
N PHE A 86 -1.57 -8.20 -1.31
CA PHE A 86 -2.04 -6.82 -1.11
C PHE A 86 -2.52 -6.54 0.31
N LEU A 87 -2.75 -7.58 1.12
CA LEU A 87 -3.45 -7.52 2.40
C LEU A 87 -2.53 -7.71 3.61
N TYR A 88 -1.36 -8.33 3.44
CA TYR A 88 -0.42 -8.55 4.55
C TYR A 88 -0.08 -7.26 5.31
N GLN A 89 0.02 -6.12 4.61
CA GLN A 89 0.26 -4.83 5.27
C GLN A 89 -0.79 -4.50 6.35
N ASN A 90 -2.04 -4.91 6.17
CA ASN A 90 -3.11 -4.69 7.14
C ASN A 90 -2.89 -5.53 8.40
N ASP A 91 -2.43 -6.78 8.27
CA ASP A 91 -2.17 -7.68 9.40
C ASP A 91 -1.08 -7.10 10.33
N PHE A 92 0.02 -6.61 9.76
CA PHE A 92 1.09 -5.99 10.53
C PHE A 92 0.71 -4.61 11.10
N HIS A 93 -0.11 -3.83 10.39
CA HIS A 93 -0.71 -2.62 10.96
C HIS A 93 -1.57 -2.96 12.19
N ASN A 94 -2.38 -4.02 12.09
CA ASN A 94 -3.23 -4.48 13.19
C ASN A 94 -2.40 -4.98 14.38
N LEU A 95 -1.29 -5.70 14.14
CA LEU A 95 -0.36 -6.11 15.20
C LEU A 95 0.23 -4.90 15.94
N LYS A 96 0.72 -3.90 15.19
CA LYS A 96 1.25 -2.65 15.73
C LYS A 96 0.20 -1.89 16.55
N ALA A 97 -1.03 -1.84 16.05
CA ALA A 97 -2.15 -1.22 16.74
C ALA A 97 -2.48 -1.97 18.05
N ALA A 98 -2.52 -3.31 18.02
CA ALA A 98 -2.81 -4.15 19.18
C ALA A 98 -1.75 -4.00 20.28
N ILE A 99 -0.46 -4.05 19.94
CA ILE A 99 0.65 -3.87 20.91
C ILE A 99 0.54 -2.50 21.59
N LYS A 100 0.32 -1.42 20.82
CA LYS A 100 0.15 -0.08 21.36
C LYS A 100 -1.10 0.04 22.24
N GLN A 101 -2.19 -0.58 21.82
CA GLN A 101 -3.45 -0.59 22.55
C GLN A 101 -3.29 -1.23 23.93
N VAL A 102 -2.66 -2.41 23.99
CA VAL A 102 -2.37 -3.14 25.24
C VAL A 102 -1.39 -2.37 26.11
N TYR A 103 -0.32 -1.81 25.52
CA TYR A 103 0.68 -1.02 26.23
C TYR A 103 0.08 0.21 26.93
N VAL A 104 -0.81 0.94 26.26
CA VAL A 104 -1.46 2.16 26.78
C VAL A 104 -2.71 1.83 27.63
N ASN A 105 -3.10 0.55 27.71
CA ASN A 105 -4.32 0.09 28.37
C ASN A 105 -5.56 0.88 27.90
N SER A 106 -5.72 0.98 26.57
CA SER A 106 -6.87 1.61 25.92
C SER A 106 -7.69 0.56 25.20
N ASP A 107 -9.01 0.72 25.09
CA ASP A 107 -9.83 -0.15 24.26
C ASP A 107 -10.43 0.65 23.11
N ARG A 108 -9.85 0.44 21.92
CA ARG A 108 -10.21 1.17 20.69
C ARG A 108 -10.28 0.22 19.52
N ASN A 109 -11.50 -0.15 19.12
CA ASN A 109 -11.69 -1.04 17.98
C ASN A 109 -11.59 -0.31 16.62
N ASP A 110 -11.58 1.03 16.62
CA ASP A 110 -11.58 1.85 15.41
C ASP A 110 -10.21 2.00 14.74
N ILE A 111 -9.15 1.46 15.34
CA ILE A 111 -7.77 1.56 14.86
C ILE A 111 -7.36 0.39 13.95
N PHE A 112 -8.13 -0.69 13.96
CA PHE A 112 -7.88 -1.88 13.17
C PHE A 112 -8.40 -1.73 11.75
N LEU A 113 -7.61 -2.22 10.80
CA LEU A 113 -7.98 -2.31 9.40
C LEU A 113 -8.71 -3.63 9.14
N ALA A 114 -9.78 -3.55 8.36
CA ALA A 114 -10.48 -4.70 7.81
C ALA A 114 -9.71 -5.31 6.61
N ASP A 115 -10.18 -6.44 6.12
CA ASP A 115 -9.62 -7.15 4.94
C ASP A 115 -8.12 -7.49 5.13
N GLY A 116 -7.73 -7.98 6.31
CA GLY A 116 -6.45 -8.66 6.53
C GLY A 116 -6.51 -10.13 6.13
N THR A 117 -5.37 -10.83 6.22
CA THR A 117 -5.33 -12.30 6.14
C THR A 117 -5.57 -12.96 7.49
N VAL A 118 -5.49 -12.18 8.58
CA VAL A 118 -5.76 -12.59 9.96
C VAL A 118 -6.88 -11.73 10.53
N ASP A 119 -7.79 -12.34 11.27
CA ASP A 119 -8.83 -11.60 11.99
C ASP A 119 -8.20 -10.66 13.04
N PRO A 120 -8.51 -9.34 13.04
CA PRO A 120 -8.01 -8.41 14.05
C PRO A 120 -8.27 -8.88 15.49
N ASP A 121 -9.38 -9.57 15.75
CA ASP A 121 -9.71 -10.09 17.08
C ASP A 121 -8.72 -11.19 17.52
N THR A 122 -8.25 -12.01 16.58
CA THR A 122 -7.19 -13.00 16.85
C THR A 122 -5.88 -12.30 17.19
N ILE A 123 -5.54 -11.23 16.48
CA ILE A 123 -4.31 -10.46 16.72
C ILE A 123 -4.30 -9.82 18.11
N ILE A 124 -5.37 -9.10 18.48
CA ILE A 124 -5.44 -8.44 19.79
C ILE A 124 -5.50 -9.46 20.93
N GLN A 125 -6.16 -10.60 20.74
CA GLN A 125 -6.17 -11.68 21.73
C GLN A 125 -4.76 -12.23 21.96
N ALA A 126 -4.02 -12.55 20.90
CA ALA A 126 -2.65 -13.02 20.99
C ALA A 126 -1.74 -12.05 21.77
N VAL A 127 -1.89 -10.74 21.53
CA VAL A 127 -1.12 -9.70 22.24
C VAL A 127 -1.54 -9.58 23.71
N ARG A 128 -2.83 -9.68 24.03
CA ARG A 128 -3.34 -9.59 25.41
C ARG A 128 -2.94 -10.79 26.25
N GLU A 129 -2.97 -11.98 25.66
CA GLU A 129 -2.65 -13.23 26.34
C GLU A 129 -1.15 -13.54 26.33
N HIS A 130 -0.35 -12.74 25.58
CA HIS A 130 1.07 -12.99 25.31
C HIS A 130 1.28 -14.41 24.74
N ASP A 131 0.38 -14.83 23.86
CA ASP A 131 0.44 -16.13 23.15
C ASP A 131 0.44 -15.90 21.63
N PHE A 132 1.62 -15.62 21.09
CA PHE A 132 1.80 -15.40 19.66
C PHE A 132 1.81 -16.70 18.84
N SER A 133 1.77 -17.88 19.47
CA SER A 133 1.69 -19.16 18.75
C SER A 133 0.37 -19.34 17.99
N THR A 134 -0.64 -18.55 18.35
CA THR A 134 -1.95 -18.47 17.70
C THR A 134 -1.92 -17.68 16.38
N LEU A 135 -0.86 -16.89 16.14
CA LEU A 135 -0.69 -16.12 14.92
C LEU A 135 -0.06 -16.98 13.81
N PRO A 136 -0.20 -16.61 12.52
CA PRO A 136 0.54 -17.27 11.45
C PRO A 136 2.06 -17.13 11.62
N ASP A 137 2.81 -18.13 11.15
CA ASP A 137 4.28 -18.22 11.27
C ASP A 137 5.02 -16.93 10.91
N PHE A 138 4.54 -16.21 9.88
CA PHE A 138 5.17 -14.98 9.40
C PHE A 138 5.04 -13.78 10.36
N MET A 139 4.18 -13.85 11.39
CA MET A 139 3.99 -12.80 12.40
C MET A 139 4.56 -13.13 13.77
N GLN A 140 4.71 -14.41 14.12
CA GLN A 140 4.98 -14.82 15.51
C GLN A 140 6.27 -14.20 16.06
N ALA A 141 7.37 -14.31 15.31
CA ALA A 141 8.69 -13.86 15.77
C ALA A 141 8.74 -12.33 15.93
N CYS A 142 8.21 -11.57 14.98
CA CYS A 142 8.21 -10.11 15.08
C CYS A 142 7.24 -9.61 16.16
N ALA A 143 6.13 -10.32 16.39
CA ALA A 143 5.18 -9.99 17.44
C ALA A 143 5.83 -10.12 18.82
N GLU A 144 6.52 -11.24 19.08
CA GLU A 144 7.27 -11.46 20.33
C GLU A 144 8.34 -10.38 20.53
N GLU A 145 9.20 -10.15 19.52
CA GLU A 145 10.28 -9.17 19.63
C GLU A 145 9.74 -7.75 19.84
N ALA A 146 8.74 -7.33 19.06
CA ALA A 146 8.19 -5.98 19.13
C ALA A 146 7.41 -5.73 20.43
N TYR A 147 6.72 -6.75 20.94
CA TYR A 147 6.04 -6.71 22.23
C TYR A 147 7.02 -6.59 23.39
N GLY A 148 8.07 -7.41 23.40
CA GLY A 148 9.15 -7.36 24.39
C GLY A 148 9.83 -5.98 24.41
N VAL A 149 10.23 -5.46 23.24
CA VAL A 149 10.81 -4.11 23.12
C VAL A 149 9.88 -3.05 23.69
N GLN A 150 8.59 -3.09 23.34
CA GLN A 150 7.62 -2.11 23.79
C GLN A 150 7.46 -2.12 25.32
N LEU A 151 7.33 -3.30 25.94
CA LEU A 151 7.13 -3.42 27.38
C LEU A 151 8.39 -3.14 28.20
N GLU A 152 9.54 -3.64 27.77
CA GLU A 152 10.78 -3.57 28.55
C GLU A 152 11.44 -2.20 28.46
N THR A 153 11.39 -1.57 27.28
CA THR A 153 12.14 -0.33 27.00
C THR A 153 11.24 0.89 26.83
N GLY A 154 9.96 0.69 26.51
CA GLY A 154 9.05 1.76 26.10
C GLY A 154 9.37 2.35 24.72
N ASP A 155 10.35 1.82 23.99
CA ASP A 155 10.76 2.34 22.67
C ASP A 155 9.76 1.91 21.59
N SER A 156 8.74 2.74 21.43
CA SER A 156 7.69 2.54 20.42
C SER A 156 8.19 2.71 19.00
N GLN A 157 9.28 3.46 18.79
CA GLN A 157 9.87 3.59 17.47
C GLN A 157 10.56 2.29 17.07
N LEU A 158 11.27 1.65 18.00
CA LEU A 158 11.93 0.40 17.71
C LEU A 158 10.92 -0.75 17.50
N SER A 159 9.90 -0.83 18.35
CA SER A 159 8.78 -1.78 18.18
C SER A 159 8.15 -1.64 16.79
N ASP A 160 7.88 -0.40 16.37
CA ASP A 160 7.32 -0.11 15.05
C ASP A 160 8.21 -0.58 13.89
N ILE A 161 9.53 -0.42 13.99
CA ILE A 161 10.48 -0.79 12.93
C ILE A 161 10.55 -2.30 12.74
N ILE A 162 10.55 -3.06 13.83
CA ILE A 162 10.54 -4.53 13.81
C ILE A 162 9.32 -5.03 13.03
N ILE A 163 8.15 -4.47 13.34
CA ILE A 163 6.88 -4.85 12.69
C ILE A 163 6.86 -4.38 11.23
N ASP A 164 7.27 -3.14 10.97
CA ASP A 164 7.24 -2.57 9.62
C ASP A 164 8.18 -3.34 8.68
N LYS A 165 9.38 -3.74 9.14
CA LYS A 165 10.30 -4.59 8.37
C LYS A 165 9.72 -5.99 8.12
N ALA A 166 9.16 -6.63 9.15
CA ALA A 166 8.55 -7.94 9.01
C ALA A 166 7.38 -7.93 8.00
N ALA A 167 6.64 -6.82 7.92
CA ALA A 167 5.60 -6.61 6.92
C ALA A 167 6.19 -6.60 5.50
N LEU A 168 7.28 -5.86 5.27
CA LEU A 168 7.95 -5.79 3.97
C LEU A 168 8.54 -7.14 3.57
N ASP A 169 9.25 -7.81 4.47
CA ASP A 169 9.83 -9.15 4.22
C ASP A 169 8.72 -10.17 3.90
N THR A 170 7.58 -10.11 4.60
CA THR A 170 6.43 -10.99 4.33
C THR A 170 5.79 -10.69 2.97
N ILE A 171 5.55 -9.42 2.65
CA ILE A 171 5.01 -9.02 1.33
C ILE A 171 5.93 -9.51 0.22
N TYR A 172 7.25 -9.36 0.40
CA TYR A 172 8.25 -9.82 -0.54
C TYR A 172 8.18 -11.33 -0.77
N GLN A 173 8.38 -12.11 0.30
CA GLN A 173 8.44 -13.57 0.24
C GLN A 173 7.14 -14.14 -0.32
N LYS A 174 6.00 -13.72 0.24
CA LYS A 174 4.69 -14.21 -0.20
C LYS A 174 4.36 -13.77 -1.62
N GLY A 175 4.75 -12.57 -2.03
CA GLY A 175 4.61 -12.10 -3.41
C GLY A 175 5.39 -12.95 -4.41
N LYS A 176 6.62 -13.35 -4.09
CA LYS A 176 7.47 -14.23 -4.92
C LYS A 176 6.95 -15.67 -4.95
N GLU A 177 6.31 -16.14 -3.89
CA GLU A 177 5.69 -17.47 -3.81
C GLU A 177 4.43 -17.64 -4.71
N THR A 178 3.75 -16.54 -5.09
CA THR A 178 2.47 -16.59 -5.84
C THR A 178 2.55 -17.20 -7.24
N LYS A 179 3.76 -17.35 -7.82
CA LYS A 179 4.00 -17.74 -9.22
C LYS A 179 3.29 -16.84 -10.26
N ASN A 180 2.77 -15.69 -9.85
CA ASN A 180 2.17 -14.70 -10.73
C ASN A 180 3.14 -13.51 -10.90
N GLU A 181 3.60 -13.28 -12.14
CA GLU A 181 4.60 -12.26 -12.44
C GLU A 181 4.20 -10.86 -11.97
N LEU A 182 2.91 -10.50 -12.04
CA LEU A 182 2.45 -9.19 -11.61
C LEU A 182 2.45 -9.05 -10.08
N LEU A 183 2.02 -10.07 -9.35
CA LEU A 183 2.05 -10.05 -7.89
C LEU A 183 3.48 -10.05 -7.35
N SER A 184 4.38 -10.82 -7.98
CA SER A 184 5.81 -10.80 -7.67
C SER A 184 6.45 -9.45 -7.97
N LEU A 185 6.11 -8.82 -9.10
CA LEU A 185 6.56 -7.48 -9.45
C LEU A 185 6.01 -6.42 -8.49
N TYR A 186 4.75 -6.53 -8.08
CA TYR A 186 4.17 -5.63 -7.10
C TYR A 186 4.92 -5.70 -5.78
N ALA A 187 5.18 -6.91 -5.28
CA ALA A 187 5.91 -7.10 -4.03
C ALA A 187 7.33 -6.52 -4.10
N GLU A 188 8.05 -6.76 -5.21
CA GLU A 188 9.36 -6.16 -5.49
C GLU A 188 9.31 -4.62 -5.40
N LEU A 189 8.42 -3.99 -6.19
CA LEU A 189 8.32 -2.53 -6.24
C LEU A 189 7.83 -1.93 -4.93
N LYS A 190 6.96 -2.62 -4.20
CA LYS A 190 6.45 -2.18 -2.91
C LYS A 190 7.56 -2.09 -1.86
N VAL A 191 8.42 -3.11 -1.81
CA VAL A 191 9.54 -3.17 -0.87
C VAL A 191 10.63 -2.17 -1.26
N ALA A 192 11.04 -2.15 -2.54
CA ALA A 192 12.02 -1.19 -3.01
C ALA A 192 11.57 0.27 -2.79
N SER A 193 10.30 0.58 -3.03
CA SER A 193 9.75 1.91 -2.74
C SER A 193 9.78 2.23 -1.25
N ALA A 194 9.45 1.27 -0.38
CA ALA A 194 9.47 1.46 1.06
C ALA A 194 10.90 1.69 1.58
N ASP A 195 11.86 0.86 1.18
CA ASP A 195 13.27 0.97 1.56
C ASP A 195 13.88 2.30 1.12
N LEU A 196 13.59 2.76 -0.10
CA LEU A 196 14.09 4.05 -0.57
C LEU A 196 13.43 5.23 0.15
N ASN A 197 12.17 5.12 0.55
CA ASN A 197 11.55 6.15 1.42
C ASN A 197 12.13 6.12 2.84
N ILE A 198 12.47 4.94 3.37
CA ILE A 198 13.20 4.78 4.63
C ILE A 198 14.58 5.43 4.51
N ALA A 199 15.31 5.19 3.41
CA ALA A 199 16.61 5.79 3.13
C ALA A 199 16.55 7.32 3.19
N VAL A 200 15.62 7.93 2.45
CA VAL A 200 15.41 9.38 2.44
C VAL A 200 15.08 9.92 3.82
N ARG A 201 14.27 9.20 4.60
CA ARG A 201 13.93 9.60 5.98
C ARG A 201 15.13 9.49 6.91
N CYS A 202 15.93 8.43 6.81
CA CYS A 202 17.10 8.18 7.64
C CYS A 202 18.17 9.26 7.43
N ILE A 203 18.43 9.67 6.18
CA ILE A 203 19.32 10.79 5.86
C ILE A 203 18.82 12.08 6.54
N LYS A 204 17.54 12.41 6.36
CA LYS A 204 16.94 13.63 6.92
C LYS A 204 16.93 13.68 8.45
N THR A 205 16.88 12.52 9.08
CA THR A 205 16.77 12.40 10.54
C THR A 205 18.09 11.99 11.21
N GLY A 206 19.16 11.83 10.45
CA GLY A 206 20.49 11.48 10.96
C GLY A 206 20.54 10.15 11.70
N LYS A 207 19.80 9.14 11.21
CA LYS A 207 19.81 7.79 11.80
C LYS A 207 21.15 7.09 11.55
N ASP A 208 21.58 6.30 12.53
CA ASP A 208 22.82 5.54 12.43
C ASP A 208 22.67 4.28 11.57
N ARG A 209 23.80 3.65 11.26
CA ARG A 209 23.86 2.43 10.45
C ARG A 209 23.02 1.29 11.04
N SER A 210 23.10 1.08 12.35
CA SER A 210 22.37 0.01 13.05
C SER A 210 20.86 0.16 12.86
N PHE A 211 20.35 1.38 12.97
CA PHE A 211 18.95 1.68 12.71
C PHE A 211 18.57 1.37 11.26
N VAL A 212 19.40 1.79 10.29
CA VAL A 212 19.14 1.55 8.86
C VAL A 212 19.09 0.06 8.55
N GLU A 213 20.08 -0.71 8.98
CA GLU A 213 20.15 -2.16 8.77
C GLU A 213 18.96 -2.91 9.40
N ARG A 214 18.46 -2.41 10.55
CA ARG A 214 17.24 -2.95 11.18
C ARG A 214 15.95 -2.53 10.48
N ALA A 215 15.94 -1.43 9.74
CA ALA A 215 14.74 -0.91 9.08
C ALA A 215 14.55 -1.39 7.63
N LEU A 216 15.64 -1.67 6.91
CA LEU A 216 15.57 -2.10 5.52
C LEU A 216 15.19 -3.58 5.40
N ALA A 217 14.33 -3.87 4.42
CA ALA A 217 13.92 -5.21 4.01
C ALA A 217 14.64 -5.62 2.72
N ARG A 218 14.72 -6.92 2.42
CA ARG A 218 15.44 -7.37 1.23
C ARG A 218 14.54 -7.37 -0.01
N CYS A 219 15.03 -6.80 -1.12
CA CYS A 219 14.47 -6.97 -2.45
C CYS A 219 15.57 -7.23 -3.50
N ASP A 220 15.22 -7.57 -4.74
CA ASP A 220 16.19 -7.94 -5.78
C ASP A 220 16.83 -6.71 -6.44
N SER A 221 16.08 -5.61 -6.55
CA SER A 221 16.50 -4.40 -7.26
C SER A 221 17.45 -3.49 -6.46
N LEU A 222 17.62 -3.75 -5.16
CA LEU A 222 18.45 -2.95 -4.26
C LEU A 222 19.52 -3.81 -3.57
N ASP A 223 20.75 -3.32 -3.61
CA ASP A 223 21.87 -3.84 -2.83
C ASP A 223 21.87 -3.13 -1.47
N LEU A 224 21.44 -3.83 -0.41
CA LEU A 224 21.25 -3.21 0.91
C LEU A 224 22.54 -2.68 1.53
N ASP A 225 23.68 -3.31 1.27
CA ASP A 225 24.97 -2.85 1.79
C ASP A 225 25.34 -1.53 1.12
N LYS A 226 25.27 -1.47 -0.22
CA LYS A 226 25.53 -0.23 -0.97
C LYS A 226 24.51 0.87 -0.68
N LEU A 227 23.24 0.52 -0.51
CA LEU A 227 22.21 1.47 -0.12
C LEU A 227 22.49 2.03 1.27
N THR A 228 22.87 1.18 2.23
CA THR A 228 23.22 1.61 3.59
C THR A 228 24.44 2.54 3.57
N ASP A 229 25.49 2.19 2.81
CA ASP A 229 26.65 3.06 2.62
C ASP A 229 26.25 4.43 2.04
N ALA A 230 25.40 4.43 1.01
CA ALA A 230 24.90 5.67 0.40
C ALA A 230 24.05 6.50 1.38
N ILE A 231 23.26 5.87 2.25
CA ILE A 231 22.50 6.57 3.30
C ILE A 231 23.45 7.23 4.30
N MET A 232 24.53 6.55 4.71
CA MET A 232 25.52 7.10 5.64
C MET A 232 26.29 8.27 5.03
N ASP A 233 26.54 8.24 3.72
CA ASP A 233 27.23 9.30 2.98
C ASP A 233 26.33 10.48 2.58
N GLY A 234 25.01 10.35 2.79
CA GLY A 234 24.03 11.41 2.62
C GLY A 234 23.39 11.51 1.22
N GLU A 235 22.64 12.59 1.01
CA GLU A 235 21.68 12.71 -0.10
C GLU A 235 22.30 12.58 -1.50
N GLU A 236 23.46 13.22 -1.74
CA GLU A 236 24.16 13.12 -3.03
C GLU A 236 24.68 11.71 -3.32
N ALA A 237 25.04 10.95 -2.28
CA ALA A 237 25.45 9.55 -2.44
C ALA A 237 24.25 8.66 -2.76
N LEU A 238 23.09 8.90 -2.13
CA LEU A 238 21.84 8.22 -2.48
C LEU A 238 21.45 8.47 -3.94
N TYR A 239 21.61 9.70 -4.46
CA TYR A 239 21.36 9.99 -5.88
C TYR A 239 22.25 9.16 -6.80
N ARG A 240 23.57 9.15 -6.55
CA ARG A 240 24.52 8.35 -7.34
C ARG A 240 24.22 6.86 -7.26
N TYR A 241 23.82 6.36 -6.08
CA TYR A 241 23.40 4.97 -5.93
C TYR A 241 22.18 4.67 -6.81
N LEU A 242 21.12 5.48 -6.73
CA LEU A 242 19.91 5.30 -7.54
C LEU A 242 20.19 5.32 -9.05
N GLU A 243 21.12 6.17 -9.51
CA GLU A 243 21.56 6.22 -10.92
C GLU A 243 22.17 4.90 -11.41
N THR A 244 22.63 4.02 -10.51
CA THR A 244 23.13 2.68 -10.85
C THR A 244 22.05 1.58 -10.83
N THR A 245 20.83 1.91 -10.41
CA THR A 245 19.70 0.97 -10.30
C THR A 245 18.67 1.20 -11.41
N GLU A 246 17.63 0.36 -11.46
CA GLU A 246 16.47 0.59 -12.33
C GLU A 246 15.65 1.84 -11.96
N TYR A 247 15.96 2.51 -10.85
CA TYR A 247 15.28 3.70 -10.34
C TYR A 247 16.00 5.01 -10.64
N ALA A 248 16.93 5.03 -11.62
CA ALA A 248 17.67 6.23 -12.01
C ALA A 248 16.75 7.43 -12.32
N ASP A 249 15.63 7.21 -13.01
CA ASP A 249 14.65 8.26 -13.36
C ASP A 249 13.93 8.85 -12.13
N ALA A 250 13.94 8.13 -10.99
CA ALA A 250 13.33 8.60 -9.75
C ALA A 250 14.17 9.69 -9.06
N VAL A 251 15.45 9.84 -9.41
CA VAL A 251 16.35 10.84 -8.81
C VAL A 251 15.83 12.26 -9.01
N GLN A 252 15.31 12.57 -10.20
CA GLN A 252 14.77 13.89 -10.47
C GLN A 252 13.51 14.18 -9.65
N ALA A 253 12.67 13.15 -9.44
CA ALA A 253 11.50 13.26 -8.58
C ALA A 253 11.93 13.48 -7.11
N LEU A 254 12.96 12.75 -6.65
CA LEU A 254 13.49 12.89 -5.30
C LEU A 254 14.07 14.28 -5.03
N LYS A 255 14.88 14.81 -5.96
CA LYS A 255 15.40 16.19 -5.91
C LYS A 255 14.30 17.24 -5.84
N THR A 256 13.12 16.94 -6.39
CA THR A 256 11.97 17.84 -6.32
C THR A 256 11.34 17.81 -4.93
N SER A 257 10.97 16.63 -4.43
CA SER A 257 10.51 16.42 -3.05
C SER A 257 10.26 14.94 -2.75
N SER A 258 10.17 14.57 -1.46
CA SER A 258 9.72 13.24 -1.05
C SER A 258 8.33 12.89 -1.59
N SER A 259 7.41 13.85 -1.65
CA SER A 259 6.07 13.61 -2.22
C SER A 259 6.10 13.37 -3.74
N ALA A 260 7.00 14.02 -4.46
CA ALA A 260 7.20 13.77 -5.88
C ALA A 260 7.83 12.38 -6.11
N PHE A 261 8.74 11.95 -5.24
CA PHE A 261 9.34 10.61 -5.25
C PHE A 261 8.31 9.50 -4.99
N GLU A 262 7.50 9.63 -3.95
CA GLU A 262 6.41 8.69 -3.66
C GLU A 262 5.44 8.59 -4.85
N ARG A 263 5.08 9.74 -5.44
CA ARG A 263 4.23 9.76 -6.63
C ARG A 263 4.88 9.06 -7.83
N TRP A 264 6.18 9.20 -8.02
CA TRP A 264 6.90 8.53 -9.11
C TRP A 264 6.77 7.00 -8.99
N PHE A 265 6.91 6.44 -7.79
CA PHE A 265 6.68 5.01 -7.56
C PHE A 265 5.23 4.58 -7.77
N ASP A 266 4.27 5.38 -7.28
CA ASP A 266 2.84 5.11 -7.52
C ASP A 266 2.55 5.08 -9.04
N ASN A 267 3.10 6.03 -9.81
CA ASN A 267 2.95 6.07 -11.27
C ASN A 267 3.66 4.90 -11.96
N LEU A 268 4.85 4.50 -11.47
CA LEU A 268 5.55 3.33 -11.99
C LEU A 268 4.69 2.08 -11.87
N ILE A 269 4.03 1.85 -10.72
CA ILE A 269 3.10 0.73 -10.55
C ILE A 269 1.98 0.80 -11.61
N ILE A 270 1.40 1.98 -11.82
CA ILE A 270 0.36 2.21 -12.85
C ILE A 270 0.87 1.82 -14.24
N HIS A 271 2.06 2.28 -14.63
CA HIS A 271 2.66 1.92 -15.92
C HIS A 271 2.89 0.40 -16.05
N ARG A 272 3.30 -0.28 -14.98
CA ARG A 272 3.52 -1.72 -14.97
C ARG A 272 2.23 -2.54 -15.07
N ILE A 273 1.11 -2.03 -14.56
CA ILE A 273 -0.19 -2.73 -14.65
C ILE A 273 -0.96 -2.42 -15.94
N GLN A 274 -0.65 -1.33 -16.66
CA GLN A 274 -1.35 -0.94 -17.89
C GLN A 274 -1.42 -2.04 -18.98
N PRO A 275 -0.35 -2.82 -19.24
CA PRO A 275 -0.41 -3.92 -20.20
C PRO A 275 -1.50 -4.97 -19.89
N GLN A 276 -1.91 -5.07 -18.62
CA GLN A 276 -2.96 -6.01 -18.21
C GLN A 276 -4.34 -5.65 -18.77
N LYS A 277 -4.53 -4.49 -19.40
CA LYS A 277 -5.75 -4.16 -20.19
C LYS A 277 -5.96 -5.10 -21.38
N TYR A 278 -4.87 -5.67 -21.90
CA TYR A 278 -4.88 -6.50 -23.10
C TYR A 278 -4.65 -7.98 -22.81
N ASN A 279 -4.25 -8.33 -21.59
CA ASN A 279 -3.99 -9.71 -21.19
C ASN A 279 -5.33 -10.44 -20.93
N PRO A 280 -5.69 -11.48 -21.70
CA PRO A 280 -6.87 -12.25 -21.45
C PRO A 280 -6.54 -13.52 -20.64
N PHE A 281 -7.50 -14.04 -19.87
CA PHE A 281 -7.42 -15.38 -19.23
C PHE A 281 -6.41 -15.56 -18.07
N THR A 282 -6.04 -14.51 -17.33
CA THR A 282 -5.17 -14.64 -16.14
C THR A 282 -5.75 -13.95 -14.91
N LEU A 283 -5.13 -14.15 -13.74
CA LEU A 283 -5.41 -13.41 -12.51
C LEU A 283 -4.98 -11.93 -12.60
N SER A 284 -4.00 -11.64 -13.45
CA SER A 284 -3.31 -10.36 -13.49
C SER A 284 -4.21 -9.14 -13.82
N PRO A 285 -5.24 -9.23 -14.71
CA PRO A 285 -6.22 -8.16 -14.86
C PRO A 285 -7.01 -7.83 -13.59
N LEU A 286 -7.35 -8.83 -12.76
CA LEU A 286 -8.04 -8.59 -11.50
C LEU A 286 -7.11 -7.86 -10.51
N ALA A 287 -5.86 -8.33 -10.40
CA ALA A 287 -4.84 -7.68 -9.57
C ALA A 287 -4.53 -6.24 -10.04
N ALA A 288 -4.45 -6.01 -11.36
CA ALA A 288 -4.31 -4.67 -11.94
C ALA A 288 -5.50 -3.78 -11.59
N TYR A 289 -6.73 -4.32 -11.64
CA TYR A 289 -7.92 -3.57 -11.24
C TYR A 289 -7.87 -3.17 -9.76
N ILE A 290 -7.48 -4.07 -8.85
CA ILE A 290 -7.31 -3.73 -7.42
C ILE A 290 -6.33 -2.56 -7.25
N LEU A 291 -5.17 -2.65 -7.90
CA LEU A 291 -4.14 -1.60 -7.84
C LEU A 291 -4.61 -0.27 -8.45
N ALA A 292 -5.37 -0.31 -9.54
CA ALA A 292 -5.99 0.86 -10.14
C ALA A 292 -6.98 1.54 -9.16
N ARG A 293 -7.82 0.74 -8.50
CA ARG A 293 -8.79 1.23 -7.49
C ARG A 293 -8.11 1.85 -6.28
N GLU A 294 -7.07 1.22 -5.75
CA GLU A 294 -6.28 1.79 -4.65
C GLU A 294 -5.62 3.12 -5.05
N ASN A 295 -5.12 3.25 -6.29
CA ASN A 295 -4.59 4.50 -6.82
C ASN A 295 -5.65 5.61 -6.95
N GLU A 296 -6.86 5.27 -7.39
CA GLU A 296 -7.99 6.22 -7.42
C GLU A 296 -8.37 6.68 -6.02
N ILE A 297 -8.53 5.76 -5.07
CA ILE A 297 -8.87 6.07 -3.68
C ILE A 297 -7.80 6.99 -3.09
N LYS A 298 -6.51 6.70 -3.30
CA LYS A 298 -5.40 7.56 -2.84
C LYS A 298 -5.44 8.95 -3.48
N THR A 299 -5.74 9.02 -4.78
CA THR A 299 -5.82 10.30 -5.52
C THR A 299 -7.01 11.13 -5.06
N VAL A 300 -8.19 10.53 -4.94
CA VAL A 300 -9.40 11.17 -4.44
C VAL A 300 -9.20 11.64 -3.00
N ARG A 301 -8.58 10.85 -2.12
CA ARG A 301 -8.25 11.27 -0.75
C ARG A 301 -7.41 12.55 -0.72
N ILE A 302 -6.38 12.63 -1.57
CA ILE A 302 -5.51 13.82 -1.65
C ILE A 302 -6.30 15.03 -2.14
N LEU A 303 -7.18 14.84 -3.13
CA LEU A 303 -8.00 15.91 -3.68
C LEU A 303 -9.02 16.41 -2.65
N LEU A 304 -9.80 15.52 -2.03
CA LEU A 304 -10.78 15.87 -1.00
C LEU A 304 -10.12 16.58 0.18
N SER A 305 -9.01 16.02 0.69
CA SER A 305 -8.24 16.64 1.78
C SER A 305 -7.66 17.99 1.37
N GLY A 306 -7.15 18.13 0.14
CA GLY A 306 -6.65 19.39 -0.39
C GLY A 306 -7.74 20.46 -0.45
N LYS A 307 -8.93 20.11 -0.98
CA LYS A 307 -10.08 21.02 -1.06
C LYS A 307 -10.61 21.40 0.32
N ARG A 308 -10.73 20.44 1.24
CA ARG A 308 -11.15 20.68 2.63
C ARG A 308 -10.24 21.66 3.36
N ASN A 309 -8.93 21.55 3.13
CA ASN A 309 -7.92 22.39 3.77
C ASN A 309 -7.55 23.64 2.96
N ASN A 310 -8.30 23.97 1.91
CA ASN A 310 -8.05 25.13 1.02
C ASN A 310 -6.60 25.18 0.47
N ILE A 311 -6.02 24.02 0.19
CA ILE A 311 -4.71 23.92 -0.46
C ILE A 311 -4.84 24.39 -1.91
N SER A 312 -3.83 25.10 -2.41
CA SER A 312 -3.86 25.61 -3.79
C SER A 312 -3.96 24.47 -4.81
N ASP A 313 -4.72 24.69 -5.88
CA ASP A 313 -4.90 23.70 -6.94
C ASP A 313 -3.56 23.25 -7.56
N LYS A 314 -2.58 24.16 -7.63
CA LYS A 314 -1.22 23.84 -8.07
C LYS A 314 -0.57 22.79 -7.16
N ALA A 315 -0.60 23.00 -5.85
CA ALA A 315 -0.01 22.08 -4.87
C ALA A 315 -0.75 20.73 -4.81
N ILE A 316 -2.08 20.73 -5.00
CA ILE A 316 -2.84 19.47 -5.12
C ILE A 316 -2.42 18.74 -6.40
N ARG A 317 -2.38 19.43 -7.55
CA ARG A 317 -2.03 18.86 -8.86
C ARG A 317 -0.62 18.25 -8.88
N GLU A 318 0.34 18.86 -8.20
CA GLU A 318 1.70 18.32 -8.02
C GLU A 318 1.74 16.99 -7.26
N ARG A 319 0.64 16.59 -6.61
CA ARG A 319 0.52 15.34 -5.85
C ARG A 319 -0.44 14.33 -6.49
N LEU A 320 -1.12 14.67 -7.58
CA LEU A 320 -2.04 13.74 -8.25
C LEU A 320 -1.27 12.69 -9.05
N ARG A 321 -1.72 11.44 -8.96
CA ARG A 321 -1.15 10.29 -9.67
C ARG A 321 -1.69 10.21 -11.09
N GLU A 322 -1.00 9.45 -11.92
CA GLU A 322 -1.54 9.02 -13.20
C GLU A 322 -2.66 8.01 -12.99
N MET A 323 -3.73 8.12 -13.79
CA MET A 323 -4.87 7.22 -13.73
C MET A 323 -4.61 5.98 -14.56
N TYR A 324 -5.25 4.87 -14.18
CA TYR A 324 -5.12 3.64 -14.93
C TYR A 324 -5.72 3.76 -16.33
N VAL A 325 -6.87 4.44 -16.46
CA VAL A 325 -7.66 4.58 -17.70
C VAL A 325 -7.50 5.91 -18.41
#